data_AF-A0A401H878-F1
#
_entry.id   AF-A0A401H878-F1
#
_cell.length_a   1.000
_cell.length_b   1.000
_cell.length_c   1.000
_cell.angle_alpha   90.00
_cell.angle_beta   90.00
_cell.angle_gamma   90.00
#
_symmetry.space_group_name_H-M   'P 1'
#
loop_
_entity.id
_entity.type
_entity.pdbx_description
1 polymer ?
#
loop_
_entity_poly.entity_id
_entity_poly.type
_entity_poly.pdbx_seq_one_letter_code
_entity_poly.pdbx_strand_id
1 'polypeptide(L)'
;MEEAARGALDLLGRIRGELGVLGVGTGRTVMRFLREARARGVEPGVAVPSSFETAVELAGLGWSVGDPRVYRGVNVYVDGADEAEPGRGYMVKGGG
;
A
#
# COMPACT_ATOMS: atom_id res chain seq x y z
N MET A 1 -6.41 12.14 -5.08
CA MET A 1 -5.45 11.37 -4.25
C MET A 1 -6.01 11.06 -2.86
N GLU A 2 -6.52 12.04 -2.11
CA GLU A 2 -7.03 11.82 -0.75
C GLU A 2 -8.26 10.90 -0.69
N GLU A 3 -9.20 11.05 -1.62
CA GLU A 3 -10.34 10.14 -1.74
C GLU A 3 -9.91 8.70 -2.05
N ALA A 4 -8.92 8.51 -2.94
CA ALA A 4 -8.37 7.20 -3.26
C ALA A 4 -7.70 6.54 -2.03
N ALA A 5 -6.93 7.31 -1.25
CA ALA A 5 -6.32 6.85 -0.01
C ALA A 5 -7.38 6.40 1.01
N ARG A 6 -8.44 7.19 1.21
CA ARG A 6 -9.56 6.83 2.10
C ARG A 6 -10.29 5.59 1.59
N GLY A 7 -10.62 5.53 0.31
CA GLY A 7 -11.27 4.38 -0.30
C GLY A 7 -10.46 3.08 -0.16
N ALA A 8 -9.14 3.15 -0.33
CA ALA A 8 -8.26 2.01 -0.09
C ALA A 8 -8.31 1.54 1.37
N LEU A 9 -8.29 2.45 2.33
CA LEU A 9 -8.40 2.11 3.77
C LEU A 9 -9.78 1.54 4.11
N ASP A 10 -10.84 2.07 3.52
CA ASP A 10 -12.20 1.56 3.72
C ASP A 10 -12.35 0.14 3.14
N LEU A 11 -11.64 -0.18 2.03
CA LEU A 11 -11.57 -1.54 1.51
C LEU A 11 -10.74 -2.46 2.41
N LEU A 12 -9.60 -1.99 2.94
CA LEU A 12 -8.80 -2.76 3.91
C LEU A 12 -9.61 -3.09 5.17
N GLY A 13 -10.40 -2.15 5.67
CA GLY A 13 -11.28 -2.37 6.84
C GLY A 13 -12.38 -3.41 6.63
N ARG A 14 -12.64 -3.85 5.39
CA ARG A 14 -13.59 -4.94 5.10
C ARG A 14 -12.97 -6.33 5.21
N ILE A 15 -11.65 -6.42 5.31
CA ILE A 15 -10.94 -7.70 5.48
C ILE A 15 -11.25 -8.21 6.89
N ARG A 16 -11.75 -9.45 6.97
CA ARG A 16 -12.03 -10.10 8.25
C ARG A 16 -10.73 -10.69 8.81
N GLY A 17 -10.40 -10.33 10.05
CA GLY A 17 -9.18 -10.79 10.72
C GLY A 17 -8.02 -9.82 10.55
N GLU A 18 -6.82 -10.29 10.88
CA GLU A 18 -5.59 -9.49 10.75
C GLU A 18 -5.21 -9.30 9.28
N LEU A 19 -4.70 -8.11 8.94
CA LEU A 19 -4.26 -7.79 7.58
C LEU A 19 -3.08 -8.67 7.11
N GLY A 20 -2.25 -9.15 8.04
CA GLY A 20 -1.10 -9.99 7.73
C GLY A 20 -0.03 -9.23 6.95
N VAL A 21 0.23 -9.64 5.71
CA VAL A 21 1.27 -9.06 4.85
C VAL A 21 0.64 -8.07 3.85
N LEU A 22 0.97 -6.79 4.00
CA LEU A 22 0.55 -5.73 3.08
C LEU A 22 1.67 -5.40 2.11
N GLY A 23 1.47 -5.63 0.83
CA GLY A 23 2.36 -5.10 -0.20
C GLY A 23 2.04 -3.63 -0.50
N VAL A 24 3.07 -2.80 -0.60
CA VAL A 24 2.94 -1.35 -0.73
C VAL A 24 3.69 -0.87 -1.96
N GLY A 25 2.97 -0.17 -2.83
CA GLY A 25 3.45 0.42 -4.07
C GLY A 25 4.36 1.62 -3.88
N THR A 26 4.43 2.49 -4.90
CA THR A 26 5.29 3.69 -4.88
C THR A 26 4.57 4.92 -5.42
N GLY A 27 5.03 6.11 -5.00
CA GLY A 27 4.57 7.38 -5.54
C GLY A 27 3.60 8.15 -4.63
N ARG A 28 3.25 9.36 -5.06
CA ARG A 28 2.55 10.36 -4.24
C ARG A 28 1.20 9.89 -3.68
N THR A 29 0.45 9.11 -4.45
CA THR A 29 -0.83 8.54 -3.99
C THR A 29 -0.60 7.53 -2.87
N VAL A 30 0.45 6.71 -2.96
CA VAL A 30 0.84 5.75 -1.92
C VAL A 30 1.32 6.46 -0.66
N MET A 31 2.12 7.52 -0.78
CA MET A 31 2.56 8.31 0.39
C MET A 31 1.36 8.94 1.12
N ARG A 32 0.34 9.41 0.38
CA ARG A 32 -0.89 9.88 1.00
C ARG A 32 -1.63 8.74 1.71
N PHE A 33 -1.73 7.56 1.09
CA PHE A 33 -2.32 6.38 1.73
C PHE A 33 -1.62 6.02 3.04
N LEU A 34 -0.28 5.96 3.07
CA LEU A 34 0.50 5.65 4.27
C LEU A 34 0.26 6.64 5.41
N ARG A 35 0.22 7.94 5.08
CA ARG A 35 -0.08 8.98 6.07
C ARG A 35 -1.47 8.85 6.67
N GLU A 36 -2.48 8.60 5.83
CA GLU A 36 -3.87 8.40 6.31
C GLU A 36 -4.00 7.09 7.10
N ALA A 37 -3.31 6.02 6.67
CA ALA A 37 -3.27 4.74 7.39
C ALA A 37 -2.73 4.93 8.81
N ARG A 38 -1.59 5.63 8.93
CA ARG A 38 -0.98 5.95 10.22
C ARG A 38 -1.91 6.79 11.11
N ALA A 39 -2.59 7.78 10.54
CA ALA A 39 -3.52 8.64 11.27
C ALA A 39 -4.74 7.86 11.79
N ARG A 40 -5.18 6.83 11.06
CA ARG A 40 -6.28 5.93 11.46
C ARG A 40 -5.84 4.76 12.34
N GLY A 41 -4.55 4.65 12.67
CA GLY A 41 -4.02 3.53 13.46
C GLY A 41 -4.09 2.19 12.74
N VAL A 42 -4.13 2.18 11.40
CA VAL A 42 -4.05 0.95 10.60
C VAL A 42 -2.59 0.53 10.55
N GLU A 43 -2.31 -0.69 10.98
CA GLU A 43 -0.97 -1.28 10.93
C GLU A 43 -1.07 -2.73 10.44
N PRO A 44 -0.37 -3.10 9.35
CA PRO A 44 -0.26 -4.50 8.93
C PRO A 44 0.69 -5.26 9.87
N GLY A 45 0.62 -6.60 9.87
CA GLY A 45 1.63 -7.40 10.56
C GLY A 45 3.03 -7.18 9.96
N VAL A 46 3.12 -7.16 8.62
CA VAL A 46 4.32 -6.80 7.88
C VAL A 46 3.95 -6.00 6.63
N ALA A 47 4.69 -4.94 6.32
CA ALA A 47 4.59 -4.19 5.08
C ALA A 47 5.77 -4.52 4.15
N VAL A 48 5.49 -4.86 2.89
CA VAL A 48 6.50 -5.22 1.87
C VAL A 48 6.52 -4.15 0.78
N PRO A 49 7.58 -3.34 0.68
CA PRO A 49 7.65 -2.22 -0.26
C PRO A 49 8.04 -2.66 -1.67
N SER A 50 7.58 -1.92 -2.69
CA SER A 50 8.02 -2.08 -4.09
C SER A 50 9.19 -1.18 -4.49
N SER A 51 9.64 -0.28 -3.61
CA SER A 51 10.78 0.62 -3.85
C SER A 51 11.53 0.96 -2.56
N PHE A 52 12.74 1.51 -2.71
CA PHE A 52 13.52 1.99 -1.56
C PHE A 52 12.87 3.19 -0.88
N GLU A 53 12.25 4.10 -1.64
CA GLU A 53 11.52 5.25 -1.10
C GLU A 53 10.39 4.78 -0.18
N THR A 54 9.56 3.84 -0.64
CA THR A 54 8.49 3.27 0.18
C THR A 54 9.04 2.53 1.40
N ALA A 55 10.17 1.83 1.28
CA ALA A 55 10.80 1.15 2.41
C ALA A 55 11.20 2.14 3.53
N VAL A 56 11.79 3.28 3.15
CA VAL A 56 12.18 4.33 4.10
C VAL A 56 10.96 4.94 4.78
N GLU A 57 9.90 5.25 4.03
CA GLU A 57 8.68 5.81 4.61
C GLU A 57 8.02 4.84 5.60
N LEU A 58 7.88 3.56 5.22
CA LEU A 58 7.33 2.53 6.10
C LEU A 58 8.12 2.38 7.40
N ALA A 59 9.46 2.39 7.31
CA ALA A 59 10.32 2.36 8.47
C ALA A 59 10.15 3.62 9.34
N GLY A 60 10.02 4.80 8.73
CA GLY A 60 9.76 6.07 9.42
C GLY A 60 8.42 6.10 10.16
N LEU A 61 7.42 5.36 9.69
CA LEU A 61 6.14 5.17 10.37
C LEU A 61 6.20 4.18 11.55
N GLY A 62 7.32 3.47 11.70
CA GLY A 62 7.53 2.45 12.72
C GLY A 62 6.92 1.08 12.38
N TRP A 63 6.53 0.85 11.13
CA TRP A 63 5.95 -0.44 10.72
C TRP A 63 7.03 -1.49 10.49
N SER A 64 6.67 -2.76 10.68
CA SER A 64 7.54 -3.89 10.33
C SER A 64 7.72 -3.97 8.81
N VAL A 65 8.95 -3.80 8.33
CA VAL A 65 9.27 -3.80 6.89
C VAL A 65 9.85 -5.15 6.47
N GLY A 66 9.21 -5.82 5.51
CA GLY A 66 9.62 -7.11 4.97
C GLY A 66 10.39 -6.99 3.65
N ASP A 67 11.29 -7.95 3.41
CA ASP A 67 12.03 -8.06 2.15
C ASP A 67 11.20 -8.80 1.09
N PRO A 68 10.91 -8.20 -0.08
CA PRO A 68 10.12 -8.86 -1.13
C PRO A 68 10.73 -10.17 -1.65
N ARG A 69 12.03 -10.41 -1.42
CA ARG A 69 12.71 -11.67 -1.78
C ARG A 69 12.40 -12.82 -0.83
N VAL A 70 11.93 -12.54 0.37
CA VAL A 70 11.63 -13.54 1.41
C VAL A 70 10.17 -13.95 1.39
N TYR A 71 9.26 -13.01 1.13
CA TYR A 71 7.83 -13.26 1.14
C TYR A 71 7.34 -13.87 -0.17
N ARG A 72 6.59 -14.97 -0.09
CA ARG A 72 6.04 -15.68 -1.26
C ARG A 72 4.76 -15.04 -1.82
N GLY A 73 4.20 -14.06 -1.13
CA GLY A 73 2.98 -13.37 -1.52
C GLY A 73 2.55 -12.34 -0.46
N VAL A 74 1.53 -11.56 -0.82
CA VAL A 74 0.91 -10.56 0.05
C VAL A 74 -0.60 -10.79 0.10
N ASN A 75 -1.24 -10.43 1.20
CA ASN A 75 -2.70 -10.51 1.36
C ASN A 75 -3.40 -9.45 0.52
N VAL A 76 -2.82 -8.25 0.50
CA VAL A 76 -3.29 -7.11 -0.30
C VAL A 76 -2.08 -6.38 -0.86
N TYR A 77 -2.23 -5.84 -2.07
CA TYR A 77 -1.29 -4.90 -2.65
C TYR A 77 -1.98 -3.55 -2.88
N VAL A 78 -1.47 -2.48 -2.27
CA VAL A 78 -1.99 -1.11 -2.47
C VAL A 78 -0.97 -0.31 -3.26
N ASP A 79 -1.39 0.19 -4.43
CA ASP A 79 -0.54 0.98 -5.32
C ASP A 79 -1.36 1.97 -6.14
N GLY A 80 -0.68 2.96 -6.72
CA GLY A 80 -1.25 3.87 -7.72
C GLY A 80 -1.08 3.35 -9.15
N ALA A 81 -1.63 4.08 -10.10
CA ALA A 81 -1.38 3.91 -11.53
C ALA A 81 -1.31 5.28 -12.21
N ASP A 82 -0.59 5.35 -13.33
CA ASP A 82 -0.50 6.56 -14.16
C ASP A 82 -1.80 6.71 -14.98
N GLU A 83 -2.28 5.59 -15.53
CA GLU A 83 -3.59 5.47 -16.19
C GLU A 83 -4.28 4.19 -15.72
N ALA A 84 -5.61 4.22 -15.63
CA ALA A 84 -6.42 3.04 -15.30
C ALA A 84 -7.70 3.03 -16.15
N GLU A 85 -7.99 1.90 -16.78
CA GLU A 85 -9.23 1.70 -17.54
C GLU A 85 -10.36 1.22 -16.59
N PRO A 86 -11.37 2.05 -16.30
CA PRO A 86 -12.42 1.69 -15.35
C PRO A 86 -13.21 0.46 -15.80
N GLY A 87 -13.49 -0.44 -14.85
CA GLY A 87 -14.28 -1.66 -15.10
C GLY A 87 -13.53 -2.81 -15.79
N ARG A 88 -12.32 -2.58 -16.29
CA ARG A 88 -11.47 -3.63 -16.90
C ARG A 88 -10.25 -4.00 -16.07
N GLY A 89 -9.76 -3.07 -15.24
CA GLY A 89 -8.61 -3.30 -14.37
C GLY A 89 -7.26 -3.25 -15.09
N TYR A 90 -7.23 -2.84 -16.36
CA TYR A 90 -5.97 -2.54 -17.06
C TYR A 90 -5.41 -1.22 -16.58
N MET A 91 -4.09 -1.18 -16.40
CA MET A 91 -3.39 -0.03 -15.83
C MET A 91 -2.07 0.19 -16.57
N VAL A 92 -1.72 1.46 -16.77
CA VAL A 92 -0.38 1.88 -17.15
C VAL A 92 0.33 2.35 -15.87
N LYS A 93 1.54 1.84 -15.66
CA LYS A 93 2.38 2.12 -14.49
C LYS A 93 3.82 2.35 -14.94
N GLY A 94 4.59 3.03 -14.09
CA GLY A 94 6.04 3.20 -14.26
C GLY A 94 6.47 4.60 -14.68
N GLY A 95 5.61 5.61 -14.49
CA GLY A 95 5.99 7.01 -14.68
C GLY A 95 6.90 7.59 -13.57
N GLY A 96 7.05 6.87 -12.46
CA GLY A 96 7.94 7.22 -11.33
C GLY A 96 9.21 6.38 -11.29
#